data_AF-A0A1G9WWT3-F1
#
_entry.id   AF-A0A1G9WWT3-F1
#
_cell.length_a   1.000
_cell.length_b   1.000
_cell.length_c   1.000
_cell.angle_alpha   90.00
_cell.angle_beta   90.00
_cell.angle_gamma   90.00
#
_symmetry.space_group_name_H-M   'P 1'
#
loop_
_entity.id
_entity.type
_entity.pdbx_description
1 polymer ?
#
loop_
_entity_poly.entity_id
_entity_poly.type
_entity_poly.pdbx_seq_one_letter_code
_entity_poly.pdbx_strand_id
1 'polypeptide(L)'
;MKKLKKSIVLNVFVLFIIATHSVCYAQHEAFEFEFGTSTTLENSLSGSSEEDSKIKWINVNTVKKGWTVNDEGVLVNLGHPIGVVRSEKQYENFILHVEWRHMEAGGNSGVFAWSNGNPEEGKELPDGVEIQMLELDWVNINAKDGVQQPIAYVHGEVWGVGGVVTVPDNPRGERSKSIENRALGKGIWNTYDVVCVDGVIKLSVNGKFVNGISKSTQKKGYLCLESEGAEIHFRNFKVIELPPGVTSSEQTAPILK
;
A
#
# COMPACT_ATOMS: atom_id res chain seq x y z
N MET A 1 -15.08 22.70 88.81
CA MET A 1 -16.09 23.23 87.85
C MET A 1 -15.44 23.42 86.48
N LYS A 2 -15.91 22.65 85.49
CA LYS A 2 -15.77 22.75 84.02
C LYS A 2 -14.55 23.49 83.45
N LYS A 3 -13.69 22.75 82.73
CA LYS A 3 -13.19 23.12 81.40
C LYS A 3 -12.73 21.85 80.65
N LEU A 4 -13.67 21.23 79.95
CA LEU A 4 -13.45 20.15 79.00
C LEU A 4 -13.00 20.79 77.67
N LYS A 5 -11.73 20.68 77.32
CA LYS A 5 -11.24 21.04 75.98
C LYS A 5 -11.60 19.92 75.01
N LYS A 6 -12.51 20.20 74.08
CA LYS A 6 -12.80 19.35 72.92
C LYS A 6 -11.56 19.34 72.02
N SER A 7 -10.94 18.17 71.84
CA SER A 7 -9.98 17.94 70.76
C SER A 7 -10.77 17.53 69.52
N ILE A 8 -10.63 18.32 68.45
CA ILE A 8 -11.21 18.06 67.14
C ILE A 8 -10.26 17.10 66.43
N VAL A 9 -10.68 15.84 66.24
CA VAL A 9 -9.97 14.88 65.38
C VAL A 9 -10.42 15.17 63.95
N LEU A 10 -9.55 15.83 63.18
CA LEU A 10 -9.70 16.05 61.75
C LEU A 10 -9.33 14.76 61.01
N ASN A 11 -10.34 14.02 60.55
CA ASN A 11 -10.15 12.87 59.66
C ASN A 11 -9.68 13.38 58.28
N VAL A 12 -8.39 13.24 57.99
CA VAL A 12 -7.83 13.47 56.65
C VAL A 12 -8.04 12.20 55.84
N PHE A 13 -9.06 12.21 54.98
CA PHE A 13 -9.26 11.18 53.95
C PHE A 13 -8.26 11.44 52.82
N VAL A 14 -7.16 10.69 52.77
CA VAL A 14 -6.24 10.71 51.63
C VAL A 14 -6.85 9.84 50.53
N LEU A 15 -7.46 10.49 49.54
CA LEU A 15 -7.94 9.84 48.32
C LEU A 15 -6.71 9.55 47.43
N PHE A 16 -6.27 8.30 47.37
CA PHE A 16 -5.31 7.85 46.34
C PHE A 16 -6.03 7.78 44.99
N ILE A 17 -5.90 8.83 44.18
CA ILE A 17 -6.28 8.79 42.77
C ILE A 17 -5.16 8.06 42.02
N ILE A 18 -5.33 6.76 41.80
CA ILE A 18 -4.49 6.01 40.84
C ILE A 18 -4.95 6.43 39.45
N ALA A 19 -4.28 7.42 38.87
CA ALA A 19 -4.46 7.78 37.47
C ALA A 19 -3.81 6.70 36.60
N THR A 20 -4.54 5.63 36.30
CA THR A 20 -4.17 4.71 35.23
C THR A 20 -4.28 5.46 33.91
N HIS A 21 -3.17 6.02 33.45
CA HIS A 21 -3.02 6.47 32.07
C HIS A 21 -2.94 5.22 31.20
N SER A 22 -4.10 4.63 30.91
CA SER A 22 -4.24 3.67 29.81
C SER A 22 -4.10 4.47 28.52
N VAL A 23 -2.86 4.68 28.07
CA VAL A 23 -2.61 5.01 26.67
C VAL A 23 -3.00 3.76 25.90
N CYS A 24 -4.25 3.73 25.43
CA CYS A 24 -4.77 2.69 24.56
C CYS A 24 -4.13 2.90 23.19
N TYR A 25 -2.89 2.43 23.02
CA TYR A 25 -2.44 2.07 21.68
C TYR A 25 -3.32 0.90 21.27
N ALA A 26 -4.31 1.17 20.41
CA ALA A 26 -4.99 0.11 19.70
C ALA A 26 -3.91 -0.61 18.87
N GLN A 27 -3.31 -1.65 19.44
CA GLN A 27 -2.46 -2.55 18.68
C GLN A 27 -3.32 -3.10 17.54
N HIS A 28 -2.96 -2.78 16.31
CA HIS A 28 -3.61 -3.37 15.15
C HIS A 28 -3.56 -4.89 15.28
N GLU A 29 -4.68 -5.56 14.99
CA GLU A 29 -4.77 -7.02 15.09
C GLU A 29 -3.70 -7.64 14.19
N ALA A 30 -2.80 -8.45 14.76
CA ALA A 30 -1.82 -9.17 13.97
C ALA A 30 -2.54 -10.26 13.15
N PHE A 31 -2.48 -10.16 11.83
CA PHE A 31 -2.96 -11.20 10.93
C PHE A 31 -2.07 -11.27 9.68
N GLU A 32 -2.15 -12.41 9.03
CA GLU A 32 -1.45 -12.72 7.79
C GLU A 32 -2.36 -13.55 6.89
N PHE A 33 -2.10 -13.51 5.59
CA PHE A 33 -2.77 -14.35 4.60
C PHE A 33 -1.87 -14.56 3.38
N GLU A 34 -2.20 -15.53 2.54
CA GLU A 34 -1.52 -15.78 1.27
C GLU A 34 -2.38 -15.33 0.11
N PHE A 35 -1.78 -14.62 -0.85
CA PHE A 35 -2.45 -14.23 -2.09
C PHE A 35 -1.42 -13.91 -3.18
N GLY A 36 -1.67 -14.37 -4.39
CA GLY A 36 -0.73 -14.23 -5.50
C GLY A 36 0.46 -15.17 -5.42
N THR A 37 1.33 -15.11 -6.44
CA THR A 37 2.49 -15.98 -6.57
C THR A 37 3.76 -15.22 -6.94
N SER A 38 4.91 -15.79 -6.58
CA SER A 38 6.25 -15.31 -6.91
C SER A 38 7.05 -16.44 -7.54
N THR A 39 7.79 -16.12 -8.60
CA THR A 39 8.66 -17.06 -9.30
C THR A 39 9.92 -16.36 -9.77
N THR A 40 10.91 -17.09 -10.27
CA THR A 40 12.14 -16.51 -10.83
C THR A 40 12.01 -16.37 -12.35
N LEU A 41 12.82 -15.49 -12.95
CA LEU A 41 12.94 -15.39 -14.40
C LEU A 41 13.31 -16.73 -15.05
N GLU A 42 14.24 -17.48 -14.44
CA GLU A 42 14.68 -18.78 -14.92
C GLU A 42 13.53 -19.80 -14.96
N ASN A 43 12.74 -19.87 -13.89
CA ASN A 43 11.56 -20.74 -13.84
C ASN A 43 10.51 -20.31 -14.87
N SER A 44 10.28 -19.00 -15.01
CA SER A 44 9.34 -18.49 -16.00
C SER A 44 9.74 -18.75 -17.45
N LEU A 45 11.04 -18.87 -17.76
CA LEU A 45 11.55 -19.09 -19.11
C LEU A 45 11.75 -20.58 -19.45
N SER A 46 12.07 -21.41 -18.46
CA SER A 46 12.35 -22.84 -18.66
C SER A 46 11.10 -23.66 -18.96
N GLY A 47 9.90 -23.11 -18.76
CA GLY A 47 8.65 -23.86 -18.84
C GLY A 47 8.59 -25.00 -17.82
N SER A 48 9.42 -24.92 -16.77
CA SER A 48 9.44 -25.91 -15.69
C SER A 48 8.09 -25.91 -14.98
N SER A 49 7.68 -27.09 -14.52
CA SER A 49 6.49 -27.26 -13.70
C SER A 49 6.76 -26.98 -12.22
N GLU A 50 7.81 -26.22 -11.89
CA GLU A 50 8.04 -25.82 -10.51
C GLU A 50 6.91 -24.90 -10.07
N GLU A 51 6.29 -25.25 -8.95
CA GLU A 51 5.15 -24.50 -8.44
C GLU A 51 5.61 -23.11 -7.98
N ASP A 52 4.97 -22.06 -8.50
CA ASP A 52 5.24 -20.70 -8.05
C ASP A 52 4.99 -20.59 -6.54
N SER A 53 5.88 -19.92 -5.81
CA SER A 53 5.73 -19.73 -4.37
C SER A 53 4.58 -18.78 -4.06
N LYS A 54 3.75 -19.08 -3.06
CA LYS A 54 2.72 -18.14 -2.59
C LYS A 54 3.35 -16.91 -1.96
N ILE A 55 2.74 -15.74 -2.18
CA ILE A 55 3.15 -14.50 -1.49
C ILE A 55 2.36 -14.40 -0.20
N LYS A 56 3.10 -14.32 0.91
CA LYS A 56 2.55 -14.06 2.24
C LYS A 56 2.46 -12.55 2.50
N TRP A 57 1.29 -12.10 2.94
CA TRP A 57 0.97 -10.72 3.28
C TRP A 57 0.79 -10.59 4.78
N ILE A 58 1.42 -9.57 5.36
CA ILE A 58 1.43 -9.29 6.80
C ILE A 58 0.70 -7.97 7.03
N ASN A 59 -0.22 -7.95 7.98
CA ASN A 59 -0.89 -6.72 8.38
C ASN A 59 0.10 -5.70 8.94
N VAL A 60 -0.06 -4.44 8.54
CA VAL A 60 0.69 -3.30 9.09
C VAL A 60 -0.22 -2.50 10.02
N ASN A 61 -1.31 -1.98 9.49
CA ASN A 61 -2.21 -1.08 10.22
C ASN A 61 -3.68 -1.17 9.76
N THR A 62 -4.08 -2.31 9.20
CA THR A 62 -5.48 -2.59 8.82
C THR A 62 -6.15 -3.58 9.79
N VAL A 63 -7.32 -4.11 9.42
CA VAL A 63 -8.09 -5.07 10.23
C VAL A 63 -8.39 -6.33 9.44
N LYS A 64 -8.42 -7.49 10.12
CA LYS A 64 -8.56 -8.80 9.46
C LYS A 64 -9.81 -8.91 8.61
N LYS A 65 -10.94 -8.38 9.11
CA LYS A 65 -12.23 -8.35 8.39
C LYS A 65 -12.21 -7.53 7.10
N GLY A 66 -11.20 -6.68 6.91
CA GLY A 66 -11.05 -5.85 5.72
C GLY A 66 -10.47 -6.62 4.53
N TRP A 67 -9.90 -7.81 4.76
CA TRP A 67 -9.21 -8.61 3.75
C TRP A 67 -9.77 -10.02 3.70
N THR A 68 -10.10 -10.51 2.51
CA THR A 68 -10.56 -11.89 2.32
C THR A 68 -10.17 -12.40 0.95
N VAL A 69 -9.54 -13.57 0.90
CA VAL A 69 -9.41 -14.33 -0.35
C VAL A 69 -10.64 -15.22 -0.46
N ASN A 70 -11.46 -15.00 -1.48
CA ASN A 70 -12.69 -15.79 -1.69
C ASN A 70 -12.40 -17.14 -2.35
N ASP A 71 -13.43 -17.98 -2.49
CA ASP A 71 -13.32 -19.33 -3.07
C ASP A 71 -12.87 -19.34 -4.55
N GLU A 72 -12.98 -18.21 -5.25
CA GLU A 72 -12.51 -18.02 -6.63
C GLU A 72 -11.04 -17.57 -6.70
N GLY A 73 -10.38 -17.38 -5.56
CA GLY A 73 -9.00 -16.88 -5.48
C GLY A 73 -8.88 -15.38 -5.70
N VAL A 74 -9.97 -14.61 -5.58
CA VAL A 74 -9.96 -13.14 -5.63
C VAL A 74 -9.70 -12.59 -4.24
N LEU A 75 -8.72 -11.70 -4.11
CA LEU A 75 -8.51 -10.93 -2.90
C LEU A 75 -9.47 -9.74 -2.90
N VAL A 76 -10.33 -9.67 -1.88
CA VAL A 76 -11.23 -8.56 -1.61
C VAL A 76 -10.62 -7.72 -0.49
N ASN A 77 -10.50 -6.42 -0.73
CA ASN A 77 -10.16 -5.40 0.26
C ASN A 77 -11.33 -4.41 0.39
N LEU A 78 -11.85 -4.23 1.60
CA LEU A 78 -13.00 -3.35 1.87
C LEU A 78 -12.64 -1.86 1.99
N GLY A 79 -11.35 -1.50 1.94
CA GLY A 79 -10.90 -0.11 1.95
C GLY A 79 -10.85 0.56 3.33
N HIS A 80 -11.21 -0.13 4.43
CA HIS A 80 -11.22 0.47 5.76
C HIS A 80 -10.61 -0.45 6.86
N PRO A 81 -9.78 0.11 7.78
CA PRO A 81 -9.30 1.50 7.81
C PRO A 81 -8.32 1.80 6.67
N ILE A 82 -7.96 3.08 6.48
CA ILE A 82 -6.88 3.43 5.55
C ILE A 82 -5.57 2.86 6.10
N GLY A 83 -4.80 2.21 5.24
CA GLY A 83 -3.55 1.56 5.62
C GLY A 83 -3.12 0.53 4.59
N VAL A 84 -2.20 -0.35 4.99
CA VAL A 84 -1.64 -1.36 4.08
C VAL A 84 -1.50 -2.74 4.71
N VAL A 85 -1.42 -3.74 3.84
CA VAL A 85 -0.73 -5.00 4.13
C VAL A 85 0.55 -5.03 3.31
N ARG A 86 1.63 -5.63 3.84
CA ARG A 86 2.93 -5.70 3.17
C ARG A 86 3.31 -7.15 2.86
N SER A 87 4.11 -7.36 1.82
CA SER A 87 4.72 -8.67 1.56
C SER A 87 5.66 -9.06 2.71
N GLU A 88 5.81 -10.37 2.95
CA GLU A 88 6.72 -10.90 3.98
C GLU A 88 8.18 -10.55 3.67
N LYS A 89 8.58 -10.63 2.39
CA LYS A 89 9.93 -10.33 1.91
C LYS A 89 9.98 -9.08 1.03
N GLN A 90 11.19 -8.57 0.86
CA GLN A 90 11.48 -7.48 -0.06
C GLN A 90 11.75 -8.00 -1.48
N TYR A 91 11.42 -7.16 -2.46
CA TYR A 91 11.68 -7.35 -3.89
C TYR A 91 12.57 -6.22 -4.40
N GLU A 92 13.44 -6.55 -5.36
CA GLU A 92 14.36 -5.60 -6.00
C GLU A 92 13.98 -5.40 -7.46
N ASN A 93 14.53 -6.21 -8.37
CA ASN A 93 14.13 -6.21 -9.77
C ASN A 93 13.04 -7.25 -9.98
N PHE A 94 11.92 -6.86 -10.58
CA PHE A 94 10.80 -7.76 -10.82
C PHE A 94 9.90 -7.29 -11.96
N ILE A 95 9.13 -8.23 -12.50
CA ILE A 95 7.94 -7.95 -13.29
C ILE A 95 6.73 -8.28 -12.42
N LEU A 96 5.79 -7.35 -12.28
CA LEU A 96 4.51 -7.56 -11.61
C LEU A 96 3.39 -7.60 -12.67
N HIS A 97 2.58 -8.64 -12.62
CA HIS A 97 1.28 -8.70 -13.29
C HIS A 97 0.19 -8.68 -12.21
N VAL A 98 -0.83 -7.84 -12.38
CA VAL A 98 -1.99 -7.81 -11.50
C VAL A 98 -3.23 -7.38 -12.25
N GLU A 99 -4.34 -8.06 -11.98
CA GLU A 99 -5.66 -7.60 -12.38
C GLU A 99 -6.39 -7.02 -11.18
N TRP A 100 -7.03 -5.87 -11.37
CA TRP A 100 -7.71 -5.13 -10.31
C TRP A 100 -9.02 -4.51 -10.78
N ARG A 101 -9.96 -4.28 -9.86
CA ARG A 101 -11.15 -3.48 -10.11
C ARG A 101 -11.68 -2.83 -8.83
N HIS A 102 -12.13 -1.59 -8.93
CA HIS A 102 -12.96 -0.99 -7.90
C HIS A 102 -14.41 -1.43 -8.05
N MET A 103 -15.13 -1.53 -6.95
CA MET A 103 -16.55 -1.89 -6.96
C MET A 103 -17.47 -0.67 -6.93
N GLU A 104 -16.93 0.50 -6.57
CA GLU A 104 -17.67 1.75 -6.47
C GLU A 104 -17.02 2.91 -7.24
N ALA A 105 -17.78 3.97 -7.45
CA ALA A 105 -17.33 5.15 -8.17
C ALA A 105 -16.32 5.93 -7.33
N GLY A 106 -15.22 6.35 -7.95
CA GLY A 106 -14.15 7.11 -7.29
C GLY A 106 -13.34 6.36 -6.24
N GLY A 107 -13.33 5.02 -6.28
CA GLY A 107 -12.47 4.24 -5.41
C GLY A 107 -10.99 4.57 -5.58
N ASN A 108 -10.23 4.42 -4.49
CA ASN A 108 -8.80 4.64 -4.42
C ASN A 108 -8.08 3.46 -3.77
N SER A 109 -6.93 3.11 -4.32
CA SER A 109 -5.99 2.08 -3.87
C SER A 109 -4.74 2.15 -4.75
N GLY A 110 -3.80 1.25 -4.51
CA GLY A 110 -2.56 1.16 -5.24
C GLY A 110 -1.71 -0.01 -4.77
N VAL A 111 -0.63 -0.22 -5.51
CA VAL A 111 0.47 -1.08 -5.10
C VAL A 111 1.69 -0.20 -4.87
N PHE A 112 2.30 -0.31 -3.68
CA PHE A 112 3.55 0.37 -3.38
C PHE A 112 4.68 -0.60 -3.72
N ALA A 113 5.59 -0.18 -4.58
CA ALA A 113 6.82 -0.88 -4.89
C ALA A 113 7.98 -0.30 -4.07
N TRP A 114 8.94 -1.17 -3.72
CA TRP A 114 10.14 -0.78 -2.97
C TRP A 114 9.82 0.03 -1.71
N SER A 115 8.81 -0.36 -0.95
CA SER A 115 8.39 0.31 0.28
C SER A 115 9.23 -0.13 1.48
N ASN A 116 9.36 0.71 2.50
CA ASN A 116 9.82 0.32 3.84
C ASN A 116 8.81 -0.53 4.60
N GLY A 117 7.57 -0.62 4.12
CA GLY A 117 6.50 -1.46 4.65
C GLY A 117 5.79 -0.92 5.89
N ASN A 118 6.27 0.15 6.53
CA ASN A 118 5.67 0.72 7.74
C ASN A 118 5.48 2.24 7.61
N PRO A 119 4.30 2.78 7.92
CA PRO A 119 4.11 4.22 7.96
C PRO A 119 4.94 4.87 9.08
N GLU A 120 5.35 6.11 8.84
CA GLU A 120 5.89 6.97 9.91
C GLU A 120 4.79 7.29 10.95
N GLU A 121 5.21 7.68 12.16
CA GLU A 121 4.27 8.07 13.21
C GLU A 121 3.31 9.18 12.73
N GLY A 122 2.01 8.94 12.91
CA GLY A 122 0.96 9.87 12.50
C GLY A 122 0.57 9.80 11.02
N LYS A 123 1.10 8.84 10.25
CA LYS A 123 0.68 8.56 8.88
C LYS A 123 0.01 7.19 8.77
N GLU A 124 -0.85 7.03 7.77
CA GLU A 124 -1.53 5.77 7.46
C GLU A 124 -0.79 4.94 6.41
N LEU A 125 -0.03 5.58 5.52
CA LEU A 125 0.61 4.93 4.37
C LEU A 125 2.16 4.97 4.50
N PRO A 126 2.86 3.91 4.07
CA PRO A 126 4.32 3.85 4.11
C PRO A 126 4.97 4.68 3.00
N ASP A 127 6.31 4.73 2.99
CA ASP A 127 7.06 5.23 1.84
C ASP A 127 7.04 4.24 0.66
N GLY A 128 7.63 4.62 -0.46
CA GLY A 128 7.83 3.73 -1.62
C GLY A 128 7.61 4.44 -2.94
N VAL A 129 7.44 3.67 -4.00
CA VAL A 129 6.94 4.15 -5.29
C VAL A 129 5.50 3.65 -5.46
N GLU A 130 4.54 4.56 -5.43
CA GLU A 130 3.12 4.25 -5.54
C GLU A 130 2.76 4.05 -7.01
N ILE A 131 2.08 2.94 -7.31
CA ILE A 131 1.52 2.58 -8.62
C ILE A 131 0.01 2.65 -8.48
N GLN A 132 -0.56 3.79 -8.89
CA GLN A 132 -1.90 4.19 -8.51
C GLN A 132 -3.01 3.42 -9.21
N MET A 133 -4.05 3.09 -8.46
CA MET A 133 -5.28 2.47 -8.95
C MET A 133 -6.47 3.31 -8.51
N LEU A 134 -6.87 4.24 -9.38
CA LEU A 134 -8.03 5.09 -9.16
C LEU A 134 -9.17 4.68 -10.09
N GLU A 135 -10.41 4.90 -9.65
CA GLU A 135 -11.60 4.72 -10.48
C GLU A 135 -11.96 6.01 -11.26
N LEU A 136 -12.56 5.85 -12.45
CA LEU A 136 -12.85 6.92 -13.42
C LEU A 136 -13.65 8.10 -12.86
N ASP A 137 -14.58 7.87 -11.94
CA ASP A 137 -15.39 8.94 -11.36
C ASP A 137 -14.67 9.73 -10.25
N TRP A 138 -13.46 9.32 -9.85
CA TRP A 138 -12.70 10.02 -8.81
C TRP A 138 -12.51 11.50 -9.15
N VAL A 139 -12.28 11.82 -10.43
CA VAL A 139 -12.06 13.19 -10.89
C VAL A 139 -13.32 14.08 -10.81
N ASN A 140 -14.49 13.46 -10.89
CA ASN A 140 -15.78 14.13 -10.75
C ASN A 140 -16.10 14.34 -9.26
N ILE A 141 -15.91 13.30 -8.45
CA ILE A 141 -16.16 13.31 -7.00
C ILE A 141 -15.24 14.32 -6.29
N ASN A 142 -14.00 14.45 -6.76
CA ASN A 142 -13.00 15.36 -6.19
C ASN A 142 -12.95 16.72 -6.90
N ALA A 143 -14.01 17.11 -7.63
CA ALA A 143 -14.09 18.42 -8.25
C ALA A 143 -13.96 19.54 -7.20
N LYS A 144 -13.19 20.58 -7.51
CA LYS A 144 -12.99 21.75 -6.65
C LYS A 144 -13.60 22.96 -7.31
N ASP A 145 -14.46 23.67 -6.58
CA ASP A 145 -15.17 24.86 -7.08
C ASP A 145 -15.93 24.60 -8.40
N GLY A 146 -16.49 23.38 -8.54
CA GLY A 146 -17.20 22.94 -9.74
C GLY A 146 -16.30 22.56 -10.92
N VAL A 147 -14.97 22.58 -10.75
CA VAL A 147 -14.00 22.19 -11.76
C VAL A 147 -13.51 20.77 -11.50
N GLN A 148 -13.70 19.90 -12.48
CA GLN A 148 -13.25 18.50 -12.45
C GLN A 148 -11.73 18.41 -12.30
N GLN A 149 -11.24 17.41 -11.55
CA GLN A 149 -9.81 17.15 -11.48
C GLN A 149 -9.27 16.64 -12.83
N PRO A 150 -7.97 16.80 -13.12
CA PRO A 150 -7.38 16.27 -14.34
C PRO A 150 -7.58 14.75 -14.45
N ILE A 151 -8.02 14.28 -15.61
CA ILE A 151 -8.16 12.84 -15.91
C ILE A 151 -6.84 12.06 -15.73
N ALA A 152 -5.71 12.78 -15.78
CA ALA A 152 -4.38 12.25 -15.55
C ALA A 152 -4.20 11.52 -14.21
N TYR A 153 -5.02 11.83 -13.18
CA TYR A 153 -4.96 11.16 -11.88
C TYR A 153 -5.31 9.67 -11.97
N VAL A 154 -6.22 9.30 -12.87
CA VAL A 154 -6.90 7.99 -12.80
C VAL A 154 -6.15 6.89 -13.54
N HIS A 155 -5.43 7.26 -14.60
CA HIS A 155 -4.89 6.28 -15.53
C HIS A 155 -3.49 5.83 -15.15
N GLY A 156 -3.31 5.32 -13.92
CA GLY A 156 -2.04 4.73 -13.49
C GLY A 156 -0.91 5.74 -13.36
N GLU A 157 -1.08 6.74 -12.50
CA GLU A 157 0.05 7.57 -12.09
C GLU A 157 1.09 6.77 -11.31
N VAL A 158 2.35 7.15 -11.44
CA VAL A 158 3.47 6.52 -10.72
C VAL A 158 4.38 7.60 -10.15
N TRP A 159 4.71 7.54 -8.86
CA TRP A 159 5.56 8.53 -8.19
C TRP A 159 6.15 8.01 -6.87
N GLY A 160 7.21 8.67 -6.39
CA GLY A 160 7.79 8.40 -5.08
C GLY A 160 7.00 9.09 -3.95
N VAL A 161 6.75 8.36 -2.87
CA VAL A 161 6.03 8.84 -1.67
C VAL A 161 6.88 8.64 -0.42
N GLY A 162 6.53 9.36 0.65
CA GLY A 162 7.20 9.21 1.95
C GLY A 162 8.70 9.53 1.94
N GLY A 163 9.14 10.42 1.04
CA GLY A 163 10.55 10.80 0.91
C GLY A 163 11.33 10.04 -0.17
N VAL A 164 10.73 9.02 -0.79
CA VAL A 164 11.29 8.42 -2.01
C VAL A 164 11.22 9.43 -3.15
N VAL A 165 12.34 9.68 -3.81
CA VAL A 165 12.44 10.61 -4.94
C VAL A 165 12.58 9.81 -6.22
N THR A 166 11.83 10.22 -7.26
CA THR A 166 11.89 9.64 -8.61
C THR A 166 11.96 10.75 -9.66
N VAL A 167 12.29 10.39 -10.90
CA VAL A 167 12.21 11.25 -12.08
C VAL A 167 11.07 10.75 -12.97
N PRO A 168 9.99 11.52 -13.16
CA PRO A 168 8.86 11.11 -13.98
C PRO A 168 9.21 11.11 -15.48
N ASP A 169 8.76 10.08 -16.20
CA ASP A 169 8.85 10.07 -17.66
C ASP A 169 7.90 11.12 -18.29
N ASN A 170 6.72 11.30 -17.70
CA ASN A 170 5.64 12.14 -18.20
C ASN A 170 5.14 13.08 -17.08
N PRO A 171 5.82 14.21 -16.83
CA PRO A 171 5.65 14.97 -15.60
C PRO A 171 4.26 15.61 -15.46
N ARG A 172 3.73 15.49 -14.23
CA ARG A 172 2.67 16.30 -13.63
C ARG A 172 3.14 16.69 -12.22
N GLY A 173 4.11 17.61 -12.18
CA GLY A 173 4.91 17.84 -10.98
C GLY A 173 5.89 16.68 -10.78
N GLU A 174 6.01 16.19 -9.54
CA GLU A 174 6.83 15.02 -9.19
C GLU A 174 6.17 13.70 -9.62
N ARG A 175 4.89 13.73 -9.99
CA ARG A 175 4.14 12.56 -10.45
C ARG A 175 4.34 12.34 -11.94
N SER A 176 4.38 11.07 -12.35
CA SER A 176 4.34 10.69 -13.75
C SER A 176 2.92 10.28 -14.13
N LYS A 177 2.36 10.85 -15.19
CA LYS A 177 1.01 10.54 -15.69
C LYS A 177 1.06 9.71 -16.97
N SER A 178 0.03 8.90 -17.21
CA SER A 178 -0.07 8.19 -18.49
C SER A 178 -0.23 9.14 -19.68
N ILE A 179 0.42 8.79 -20.79
CA ILE A 179 0.27 9.49 -22.07
C ILE A 179 -0.99 9.08 -22.83
N GLU A 180 -1.60 7.96 -22.44
CA GLU A 180 -2.83 7.44 -23.02
C GLU A 180 -3.73 6.88 -21.90
N ASN A 181 -4.99 7.28 -21.93
CA ASN A 181 -5.99 6.88 -20.95
C ASN A 181 -6.56 5.49 -21.31
N ARG A 182 -6.29 4.49 -20.47
CA ARG A 182 -6.68 3.09 -20.76
C ARG A 182 -7.45 2.39 -19.65
N ALA A 183 -7.52 2.98 -18.45
CA ALA A 183 -8.26 2.41 -17.33
C ALA A 183 -9.77 2.33 -17.61
N LEU A 184 -10.40 1.29 -17.07
CA LEU A 184 -11.81 0.97 -17.18
C LEU A 184 -12.51 1.27 -15.84
N GLY A 185 -13.80 1.59 -15.90
CA GLY A 185 -14.58 1.99 -14.73
C GLY A 185 -14.90 0.84 -13.77
N LYS A 186 -15.56 1.19 -12.67
CA LYS A 186 -15.96 0.24 -11.61
C LYS A 186 -16.63 -1.03 -12.13
N GLY A 187 -16.35 -2.15 -11.47
CA GLY A 187 -16.84 -3.48 -11.79
C GLY A 187 -16.10 -4.18 -12.93
N ILE A 188 -15.28 -3.45 -13.70
CA ILE A 188 -14.52 -3.99 -14.84
C ILE A 188 -13.07 -4.20 -14.44
N TRP A 189 -12.54 -5.37 -14.80
CA TRP A 189 -11.14 -5.72 -14.56
C TRP A 189 -10.20 -4.88 -15.43
N ASN A 190 -9.27 -4.22 -14.77
CA ASN A 190 -8.08 -3.60 -15.35
C ASN A 190 -6.88 -4.51 -15.14
N THR A 191 -5.89 -4.42 -16.02
CA THR A 191 -4.62 -5.13 -15.93
C THR A 191 -3.49 -4.13 -15.87
N TYR A 192 -2.63 -4.27 -14.87
CA TYR A 192 -1.32 -3.64 -14.83
C TYR A 192 -0.24 -4.69 -15.05
N ASP A 193 0.66 -4.39 -15.99
CA ASP A 193 1.97 -5.05 -16.08
C ASP A 193 3.03 -4.00 -15.75
N VAL A 194 3.87 -4.29 -14.78
CA VAL A 194 4.85 -3.36 -14.24
C VAL A 194 6.24 -3.98 -14.34
N VAL A 195 7.16 -3.29 -14.99
CA VAL A 195 8.56 -3.71 -15.08
C VAL A 195 9.39 -2.82 -14.18
N CYS A 196 9.93 -3.39 -13.12
CA CYS A 196 10.73 -2.73 -12.09
C CYS A 196 12.19 -3.20 -12.19
N VAL A 197 13.09 -2.33 -12.67
CA VAL A 197 14.51 -2.66 -12.85
C VAL A 197 15.38 -1.47 -12.50
N ASP A 198 16.31 -1.62 -11.56
CA ASP A 198 17.35 -0.64 -11.23
C ASP A 198 16.81 0.79 -10.98
N GLY A 199 15.73 0.89 -10.20
CA GLY A 199 15.08 2.16 -9.90
C GLY A 199 14.28 2.76 -11.06
N VAL A 200 14.01 1.99 -12.11
CA VAL A 200 13.11 2.31 -13.22
C VAL A 200 11.82 1.50 -13.07
N ILE A 201 10.69 2.15 -13.29
CA ILE A 201 9.39 1.50 -13.44
C ILE A 201 8.82 1.84 -14.81
N LYS A 202 8.37 0.83 -15.56
CA LYS A 202 7.51 0.99 -16.74
C LYS A 202 6.16 0.36 -16.45
N LEU A 203 5.10 1.13 -16.64
CA LEU A 203 3.73 0.72 -16.38
C LEU A 203 2.96 0.55 -17.69
N SER A 204 2.45 -0.66 -17.88
CA SER A 204 1.43 -1.00 -18.86
C SER A 204 0.04 -0.92 -18.22
N VAL A 205 -0.89 -0.26 -18.90
CA VAL A 205 -2.32 -0.25 -18.52
C VAL A 205 -3.11 -0.90 -19.64
N ASN A 206 -3.78 -2.01 -19.33
CA ASN A 206 -4.60 -2.77 -20.27
C ASN A 206 -3.85 -3.05 -21.60
N GLY A 207 -2.65 -3.64 -21.47
CA GLY A 207 -1.84 -4.16 -22.57
C GLY A 207 -1.00 -3.13 -23.33
N LYS A 208 -0.79 -1.92 -22.80
CA LYS A 208 0.08 -0.92 -23.42
C LYS A 208 0.89 -0.15 -22.39
N PHE A 209 2.22 -0.09 -22.57
CA PHE A 209 3.10 0.79 -21.80
C PHE A 209 2.76 2.25 -22.07
N VAL A 210 2.28 2.95 -21.04
CA VAL A 210 1.77 4.32 -21.13
C VAL A 210 2.41 5.25 -20.11
N ASN A 211 3.13 4.71 -19.11
CA ASN A 211 3.73 5.51 -18.06
C ASN A 211 5.01 4.89 -17.49
N GLY A 212 5.72 5.64 -16.67
CA GLY A 212 6.90 5.16 -15.96
C GLY A 212 7.61 6.25 -15.17
N ILE A 213 8.59 5.81 -14.38
CA ILE A 213 9.55 6.66 -13.67
C ILE A 213 10.96 6.09 -13.81
N SER A 214 11.96 6.90 -13.49
CA SER A 214 13.35 6.48 -13.38
C SER A 214 14.03 7.06 -12.14
N LYS A 215 15.25 6.58 -11.84
CA LYS A 215 16.10 7.11 -10.77
C LYS A 215 15.42 7.13 -9.39
N SER A 216 14.64 6.10 -9.08
CA SER A 216 14.14 5.92 -7.71
C SER A 216 15.31 5.86 -6.73
N THR A 217 15.20 6.60 -5.62
CA THR A 217 16.17 6.55 -4.52
C THR A 217 16.09 5.24 -3.74
N GLN A 218 14.97 4.52 -3.83
CA GLN A 218 14.75 3.21 -3.22
C GLN A 218 14.52 2.18 -4.33
N LYS A 219 15.31 1.11 -4.36
CA LYS A 219 15.32 0.10 -5.43
C LYS A 219 15.04 -1.31 -4.93
N LYS A 220 14.98 -1.48 -3.61
CA LYS A 220 14.65 -2.75 -2.96
C LYS A 220 13.81 -2.48 -1.73
N GLY A 221 12.71 -3.18 -1.59
CA GLY A 221 11.77 -2.99 -0.48
C GLY A 221 10.56 -3.89 -0.61
N TYR A 222 9.60 -3.73 0.28
CA TYR A 222 8.37 -4.51 0.30
C TYR A 222 7.41 -4.08 -0.82
N LEU A 223 6.54 -5.00 -1.21
CA LEU A 223 5.29 -4.66 -1.89
C LEU A 223 4.24 -4.36 -0.82
N CYS A 224 3.45 -3.31 -0.98
CA CYS A 224 2.28 -3.07 -0.15
C CYS A 224 1.01 -2.97 -0.97
N LEU A 225 -0.08 -3.57 -0.49
CA LEU A 225 -1.43 -3.37 -1.03
C LEU A 225 -2.16 -2.37 -0.15
N GLU A 226 -2.71 -1.37 -0.79
CA GLU A 226 -3.37 -0.26 -0.11
C GLU A 226 -4.86 -0.48 0.10
N SER A 227 -5.29 -0.20 1.32
CA SER A 227 -6.68 0.00 1.71
C SER A 227 -6.91 1.50 1.82
N GLU A 228 -7.69 2.09 0.90
CA GLU A 228 -7.91 3.55 0.89
C GLU A 228 -9.35 3.95 0.57
N GLY A 229 -10.25 3.64 1.48
CA GLY A 229 -11.58 4.23 1.55
C GLY A 229 -12.62 3.64 0.59
N ALA A 230 -12.24 2.68 -0.26
CA ALA A 230 -13.15 2.03 -1.18
C ALA A 230 -12.83 0.55 -1.40
N GLU A 231 -13.87 -0.23 -1.75
CA GLU A 231 -13.70 -1.65 -2.04
C GLU A 231 -12.94 -1.86 -3.37
N ILE A 232 -11.88 -2.67 -3.30
CA ILE A 232 -11.07 -3.10 -4.45
C ILE A 232 -10.86 -4.61 -4.44
N HIS A 233 -10.93 -5.22 -5.62
CA HIS A 233 -10.63 -6.63 -5.83
C HIS A 233 -9.35 -6.79 -6.61
N PHE A 234 -8.54 -7.77 -6.25
CA PHE A 234 -7.35 -8.19 -6.98
C PHE A 234 -7.43 -9.65 -7.39
N ARG A 235 -6.90 -9.99 -8.57
CA ARG A 235 -6.66 -11.38 -8.99
C ARG A 235 -5.43 -11.46 -9.88
N ASN A 236 -4.99 -12.69 -10.15
CA ASN A 236 -3.83 -12.96 -11.00
C ASN A 236 -2.58 -12.16 -10.60
N PHE A 237 -2.38 -11.95 -9.29
CA PHE A 237 -1.22 -11.24 -8.78
C PHE A 237 0.02 -12.13 -8.89
N LYS A 238 0.93 -11.81 -9.81
CA LYS A 238 2.13 -12.59 -10.07
C LYS A 238 3.37 -11.71 -10.12
N VAL A 239 4.39 -12.10 -9.38
CA VAL A 239 5.72 -11.48 -9.38
C VAL A 239 6.71 -12.43 -10.03
N ILE A 240 7.48 -11.93 -11.00
CA ILE A 240 8.63 -12.62 -11.59
C ILE A 240 9.88 -11.87 -11.12
N GLU A 241 10.63 -12.47 -10.21
CA GLU A 241 11.89 -11.94 -9.72
C GLU A 241 12.96 -12.00 -10.82
N LEU A 242 13.57 -10.86 -11.06
CA LEU A 242 14.66 -10.69 -12.02
C LEU A 242 16.01 -10.72 -11.27
N PRO A 243 17.13 -10.94 -11.98
CA PRO A 243 18.46 -10.86 -11.38
C PRO A 243 18.69 -9.55 -10.61
N PRO A 244 19.42 -9.57 -9.48
CA PRO A 244 19.68 -8.37 -8.68
C PRO A 244 20.51 -7.35 -9.46
N GLY A 245 20.32 -6.07 -9.14
CA GLY A 245 21.09 -4.96 -9.68
C GLY A 245 22.26 -4.56 -8.78
N VAL A 246 22.86 -3.42 -9.09
CA VAL A 246 23.84 -2.77 -8.20
C VAL A 246 23.09 -1.84 -7.26
N THR A 247 22.57 -2.42 -6.17
CA THR A 247 21.77 -1.72 -5.17
C THR A 247 22.55 -1.56 -3.87
N SER A 248 22.72 -0.32 -3.40
CA SER A 248 23.42 -0.05 -2.12
C SER A 248 22.50 -0.26 -0.91
N SER A 249 23.09 -0.27 0.29
CA SER A 249 22.34 -0.31 1.55
C SER A 249 21.37 0.86 1.69
N GLU A 250 21.75 2.05 1.23
CA GLU A 250 20.95 3.27 1.30
C GLU A 250 19.77 3.24 0.32
N GLN A 251 19.84 2.40 -0.71
CA GLN A 251 18.77 2.17 -1.69
C GLN A 251 17.88 0.98 -1.33
N THR A 252 18.13 0.34 -0.19
CA THR A 252 17.40 -0.82 0.31
C THR A 252 16.60 -0.42 1.54
N ALA A 253 15.31 -0.74 1.53
CA ALA A 253 14.43 -0.48 2.65
C ALA A 253 14.87 -1.28 3.90
N PRO A 254 14.57 -0.80 5.12
CA PRO A 254 14.92 -1.52 6.34
C PRO A 254 14.23 -2.90 6.40
N ILE A 255 14.92 -3.90 6.96
CA ILE A 255 14.33 -5.22 7.18
C ILE A 255 13.41 -5.14 8.40
N LEU A 256 12.13 -5.44 8.19
CA LEU A 256 11.12 -5.56 9.23
C LEU A 256 11.08 -6.99 9.77
N LYS A 257 10.97 -7.10 11.09
CA LYS A 257 10.78 -8.36 11.80
C LYS A 257 9.31 -8.70 11.94
#